data_AF-A0A7T4WDR7-F1
#
_entry.id   AF-A0A7T4WDR7-F1
#
_cell.length_a   1.000
_cell.length_b   1.000
_cell.length_c   1.000
_cell.angle_alpha   90.00
_cell.angle_beta   90.00
_cell.angle_gamma   90.00
#
_symmetry.space_group_name_H-M   'P 1'
#
loop_
_entity.id
_entity.type
_entity.pdbx_description
1 polymer ?
#
loop_
_entity_poly.entity_id
_entity_poly.type
_entity_poly.pdbx_seq_one_letter_code
_entity_poly.pdbx_strand_id
1 'polypeptide(L)'
;MNHHYCPLCYAEMPIGSIICPTCGQDVEGWERHTPYYNRLIWALKNPHSEVRMGAILSLQNHRRDGAAGPLAECAMNWPIDVVQGMAVVEAIAKLPDGAEKTAALRQLQQHEAHAIRVAAGELLAKGADNDGHST
;
A
#
# COMPACT_ATOMS: atom_id res chain seq x y z
N MET A 1 -7.14 -4.35 27.40
CA MET A 1 -5.67 -4.47 27.42
C MET A 1 -5.10 -3.73 26.23
N ASN A 2 -4.07 -2.92 26.40
CA ASN A 2 -3.29 -2.37 25.28
C ASN A 2 -2.31 -3.44 24.82
N HIS A 3 -2.68 -4.22 23.81
CA HIS A 3 -1.78 -5.19 23.19
C HIS A 3 -0.83 -4.43 22.23
N HIS A 4 0.47 -4.71 22.34
CA HIS A 4 1.48 -4.22 21.40
C HIS A 4 1.76 -5.33 20.40
N TYR A 5 2.02 -5.00 19.13
CA TYR A 5 2.29 -5.98 18.08
C TYR A 5 3.61 -5.67 17.39
N CYS A 6 4.35 -6.71 17.02
CA CYS A 6 5.56 -6.57 16.23
C CYS A 6 5.22 -6.04 14.83
N PRO A 7 5.76 -4.91 14.37
CA PRO A 7 5.49 -4.40 13.02
C PRO A 7 6.10 -5.26 11.91
N LEU A 8 7.01 -6.18 12.25
CA LEU A 8 7.77 -7.01 11.30
C LEU A 8 7.14 -8.39 11.07
N CYS A 9 6.69 -9.06 12.13
CA CYS A 9 6.08 -10.40 12.04
C CYS A 9 4.61 -10.44 12.48
N TYR A 10 4.07 -9.31 12.97
CA TYR A 10 2.68 -9.15 13.38
C TYR A 10 2.25 -9.98 14.60
N ALA A 11 3.18 -10.67 15.25
CA ALA A 11 2.92 -11.35 16.51
C ALA A 11 2.65 -10.34 17.64
N GLU A 12 1.76 -10.71 18.55
CA GLU A 12 1.55 -9.97 19.80
C GLU A 12 2.83 -9.96 20.64
N MET A 13 3.10 -8.84 21.29
CA MET A 13 4.28 -8.59 22.10
C MET A 13 3.90 -8.12 23.49
N PRO A 14 4.59 -8.60 24.54
CA PRO A 14 4.44 -8.05 25.89
C PRO A 14 4.79 -6.55 25.90
N ILE A 15 4.02 -5.75 26.62
CA ILE A 15 4.27 -4.32 26.80
C ILE A 15 5.70 -4.11 27.33
N GLY A 16 6.44 -3.18 26.72
CA GLY A 16 7.82 -2.86 27.09
C GLY A 16 8.89 -3.76 26.44
N SER A 17 8.50 -4.76 25.64
CA SER A 17 9.46 -5.57 24.89
C SER A 17 10.04 -4.79 23.71
N ILE A 18 11.35 -4.65 23.65
CA ILE A 18 12.08 -4.04 22.54
C ILE A 18 12.40 -5.09 21.46
N ILE A 19 12.73 -6.31 21.88
CA ILE A 19 12.99 -7.45 21.00
C ILE A 19 11.72 -8.29 20.89
N CYS A 20 11.29 -8.59 19.66
CA CYS A 20 10.15 -9.47 19.43
C CYS A 20 10.51 -10.91 19.83
N PRO A 21 9.77 -11.56 20.75
CA PRO A 21 10.06 -12.93 21.17
C PRO A 21 9.78 -13.97 20.06
N THR A 22 8.95 -13.62 19.07
CA THR A 22 8.56 -14.54 17.99
C THR A 22 9.56 -14.53 16.84
N CYS A 23 10.00 -13.34 16.39
CA CYS A 23 10.91 -13.22 15.24
C CYS A 23 12.33 -12.77 15.60
N GLY A 24 12.61 -12.45 16.86
CA GLY A 24 13.93 -12.04 17.34
C GLY A 24 14.39 -10.65 16.92
N GLN A 25 13.55 -9.87 16.24
CA GLN A 25 13.92 -8.55 15.74
C GLN A 25 13.87 -7.49 16.83
N ASP A 26 14.84 -6.57 16.81
CA ASP A 26 14.81 -5.32 17.58
C ASP A 26 13.83 -4.35 16.92
N VAL A 27 12.63 -4.26 17.49
CA VAL A 27 11.53 -3.44 16.95
C VAL A 27 11.87 -1.96 17.07
N GLU A 28 12.36 -1.53 18.24
CA GLU A 28 12.64 -0.13 18.49
C GLU A 28 13.84 0.36 17.67
N GLY A 29 14.87 -0.48 17.53
CA GLY A 29 15.97 -0.27 16.60
C GLY A 29 15.50 -0.17 15.17
N TRP A 30 14.63 -1.07 14.71
CA TRP A 30 14.07 -1.01 13.37
C TRP A 30 13.26 0.27 13.13
N GLU A 31 12.42 0.67 14.06
CA GLU A 31 11.59 1.88 13.92
C GLU A 31 12.42 3.16 13.88
N ARG A 32 13.50 3.24 14.67
CA ARG A 32 14.44 4.37 14.67
C ARG A 32 15.19 4.51 13.35
N HIS A 33 15.60 3.40 12.75
CA HIS A 33 16.44 3.40 11.56
C HIS A 33 15.65 3.28 10.24
N THR A 34 14.35 2.96 10.32
CA THR A 34 13.48 2.85 9.14
C THR A 34 12.64 4.10 8.96
N PRO A 35 12.85 4.86 7.87
CA PRO A 35 12.05 6.05 7.58
C PRO A 35 10.56 5.75 7.62
N TYR A 36 9.77 6.68 8.17
CA TYR A 36 8.31 6.50 8.32
C TYR A 36 7.62 6.05 7.03
N TYR A 37 8.00 6.66 5.89
CA TYR A 37 7.48 6.28 4.59
C TYR A 37 7.73 4.80 4.25
N ASN A 38 8.93 4.28 4.54
CA ASN A 38 9.26 2.87 4.31
C ASN A 38 8.46 1.95 5.25
N ARG A 39 8.17 2.42 6.47
CA ARG A 39 7.28 1.69 7.40
C ARG A 39 5.84 1.62 6.90
N LEU A 40 5.33 2.67 6.24
CA LEU A 40 4.02 2.62 5.59
C LEU A 40 3.98 1.62 4.43
N ILE A 41 5.00 1.61 3.57
CA ILE A 41 5.13 0.61 2.50
C ILE A 41 5.17 -0.80 3.10
N TRP A 42 5.90 -1.00 4.20
CA TRP A 42 5.93 -2.27 4.91
C TRP A 42 4.56 -2.68 5.48
N ALA A 43 3.81 -1.73 6.04
CA ALA A 43 2.50 -1.96 6.64
C ALA A 43 1.44 -2.45 5.64
N LEU A 44 1.61 -2.23 4.33
CA LEU A 44 0.74 -2.79 3.29
C LEU A 44 0.75 -4.34 3.27
N LYS A 45 1.75 -4.99 3.87
CA LYS A 45 1.85 -6.45 3.97
C LYS A 45 1.17 -7.02 5.22
N ASN A 46 0.64 -6.17 6.09
CA ASN A 46 0.06 -6.61 7.36
C ASN A 46 -1.17 -7.50 7.14
N PRO A 47 -1.35 -8.60 7.89
CA PRO A 47 -2.53 -9.47 7.76
C PRO A 47 -3.85 -8.77 8.14
N HIS A 48 -3.81 -7.75 9.00
CA HIS A 48 -4.98 -7.00 9.43
C HIS A 48 -5.35 -5.91 8.41
N SER A 49 -6.59 -5.96 7.91
CA SER A 49 -7.07 -5.03 6.89
C SER A 49 -7.11 -3.59 7.39
N GLU A 50 -7.38 -3.33 8.68
CA GLU A 50 -7.38 -1.95 9.20
C GLU A 50 -5.99 -1.31 9.16
N VAL A 51 -4.93 -2.08 9.44
CA VAL A 51 -3.55 -1.60 9.35
C VAL A 51 -3.18 -1.27 7.91
N ARG A 52 -3.53 -2.16 6.97
CA ARG A 52 -3.30 -1.91 5.53
C ARG A 52 -4.07 -0.68 5.06
N MET A 53 -5.34 -0.53 5.45
CA MET A 53 -6.16 0.63 5.11
C MET A 53 -5.52 1.94 5.62
N GLY A 54 -5.06 1.97 6.88
CA GLY A 54 -4.34 3.12 7.43
C GLY A 54 -3.07 3.47 6.64
N ALA A 55 -2.32 2.46 6.21
CA ALA A 55 -1.14 2.62 5.38
C ALA A 55 -1.48 3.19 3.98
N ILE A 56 -2.52 2.66 3.31
CA ILE A 56 -3.00 3.13 2.00
C ILE A 56 -3.35 4.62 2.07
N LEU A 57 -4.17 5.02 3.06
CA LEU A 57 -4.59 6.41 3.23
C LEU A 57 -3.40 7.34 3.54
N SER A 58 -2.44 6.87 4.35
CA SER A 58 -1.23 7.64 4.67
C SER A 58 -0.33 7.83 3.45
N LEU A 59 -0.12 6.78 2.65
CA LEU A 59 0.67 6.84 1.41
C LEU A 59 0.02 7.74 0.37
N GLN A 60 -1.31 7.69 0.26
CA GLN A 60 -2.07 8.61 -0.60
C GLN A 60 -1.79 10.08 -0.26
N ASN A 61 -1.65 10.42 1.03
CA ASN A 61 -1.32 11.78 1.44
C ASN A 61 0.13 12.19 1.10
N HIS A 62 1.06 11.23 1.03
CA HIS A 62 2.45 11.48 0.65
C HIS A 62 2.65 11.72 -0.84
N ARG A 63 1.81 11.14 -1.71
CA ARG A 63 1.83 11.32 -3.18
C ARG A 63 3.20 11.08 -3.83
N ARG A 64 3.91 10.04 -3.38
CA ARG A 64 5.20 9.64 -3.96
C ARG A 64 4.98 8.50 -4.95
N ASP A 65 5.54 8.63 -6.14
CA ASP A 65 5.56 7.62 -7.20
C ASP A 65 5.94 6.21 -6.72
N GLY A 66 6.93 6.12 -5.82
CA GLY A 66 7.39 4.86 -5.24
C GLY A 66 6.33 4.09 -4.42
N ALA A 67 5.15 4.66 -4.16
CA ALA A 67 4.02 3.95 -3.56
C ALA A 67 3.22 3.12 -4.57
N ALA A 68 3.30 3.43 -5.88
CA ALA A 68 2.39 2.86 -6.89
C ALA A 68 2.43 1.32 -6.93
N GLY A 69 3.63 0.76 -7.06
CA GLY A 69 3.84 -0.70 -7.08
C GLY A 69 3.36 -1.38 -5.79
N PRO A 70 3.86 -0.97 -4.61
CA PRO A 70 3.42 -1.55 -3.34
C PRO A 70 1.92 -1.45 -3.08
N LEU A 71 1.27 -0.35 -3.49
CA LEU A 71 -0.18 -0.20 -3.42
C LEU A 71 -0.90 -1.23 -4.31
N ALA A 72 -0.46 -1.39 -5.56
CA ALA A 72 -1.04 -2.39 -6.45
C ALA A 72 -0.84 -3.82 -5.93
N GLU A 73 0.36 -4.16 -5.46
CA GLU A 73 0.65 -5.46 -4.83
C GLU A 73 -0.27 -5.74 -3.63
N CYS A 74 -0.57 -4.72 -2.81
CA CYS A 74 -1.49 -4.84 -1.68
C CYS A 74 -2.87 -5.33 -2.14
N ALA A 75 -3.47 -4.71 -3.16
CA ALA A 75 -4.75 -5.14 -3.68
C ALA A 75 -4.68 -6.56 -4.28
N MET A 76 -3.62 -6.87 -5.04
CA MET A 76 -3.45 -8.18 -5.67
C MET A 76 -3.28 -9.32 -4.66
N ASN A 77 -2.63 -9.06 -3.52
CA ASN A 77 -2.42 -10.07 -2.47
C ASN A 77 -3.67 -10.34 -1.63
N TRP A 78 -4.65 -9.43 -1.64
CA TRP A 78 -5.89 -9.52 -0.87
C TRP A 78 -7.13 -9.34 -1.76
N PRO A 79 -7.31 -10.17 -2.80
CA PRO A 79 -8.24 -9.88 -3.90
C PRO A 79 -9.73 -9.90 -3.51
N ILE A 80 -10.05 -10.53 -2.37
CA ILE A 80 -11.41 -10.58 -1.81
C ILE A 80 -11.82 -9.24 -1.17
N ASP A 81 -10.86 -8.42 -0.71
CA ASP A 81 -11.12 -7.14 -0.05
C ASP A 81 -11.29 -6.01 -1.08
N VAL A 82 -12.46 -6.01 -1.73
CA VAL A 82 -12.78 -5.03 -2.79
C VAL A 82 -12.75 -3.59 -2.27
N VAL A 83 -13.14 -3.35 -1.01
CA VAL A 83 -13.13 -2.00 -0.41
C VAL A 83 -11.70 -1.48 -0.32
N GLN A 84 -10.78 -2.30 0.19
CA GLN A 84 -9.37 -1.95 0.24
C GLN A 84 -8.76 -1.79 -1.16
N GLY A 85 -9.12 -2.66 -2.10
CA GLY A 85 -8.64 -2.54 -3.48
C GLY A 85 -9.14 -1.27 -4.18
N MET A 86 -10.36 -0.81 -3.91
CA MET A 86 -10.83 0.50 -4.40
C MET A 86 -10.09 1.66 -3.75
N ALA A 87 -9.80 1.59 -2.45
CA ALA A 87 -8.97 2.59 -1.77
C ALA A 87 -7.54 2.65 -2.35
N VAL A 88 -6.98 1.51 -2.77
CA VAL A 88 -5.71 1.44 -3.51
C VAL A 88 -5.81 2.18 -4.84
N VAL A 89 -6.87 1.94 -5.63
CA VAL A 89 -7.07 2.64 -6.91
C VAL A 89 -7.15 4.15 -6.71
N GLU A 90 -7.89 4.61 -5.70
CA GLU A 90 -7.97 6.03 -5.33
C GLU A 90 -6.63 6.59 -4.85
N ALA A 91 -5.83 5.80 -4.15
CA ALA A 91 -4.49 6.21 -3.73
C ALA A 91 -3.56 6.39 -4.94
N ILE A 92 -3.55 5.43 -5.87
CA ILE A 92 -2.77 5.48 -7.11
C ILE A 92 -3.20 6.66 -7.99
N ALA A 93 -4.50 6.97 -8.06
CA ALA A 93 -5.02 8.10 -8.83
C ALA A 93 -4.41 9.44 -8.39
N LYS A 94 -4.08 9.61 -7.10
CA LYS A 94 -3.47 10.84 -6.54
C LYS A 94 -1.95 10.89 -6.64
N LEU A 95 -1.30 9.84 -7.14
CA LEU A 95 0.13 9.84 -7.39
C LEU A 95 0.46 10.67 -8.65
N PRO A 96 1.68 11.22 -8.74
CA PRO A 96 2.19 11.83 -9.97
C PRO A 96 2.06 10.88 -11.16
N ASP A 97 1.78 11.43 -12.33
CA ASP A 97 1.78 10.66 -13.56
C ASP A 97 3.21 10.21 -13.91
N GLY A 98 3.33 8.99 -14.42
CA GLY A 98 4.64 8.35 -14.62
C GLY A 98 4.54 6.85 -14.92
N ALA A 99 5.70 6.24 -15.15
CA ALA A 99 5.81 4.83 -15.50
C ALA A 99 5.34 3.92 -14.36
N GLU A 100 5.61 4.30 -13.11
CA GLU A 100 5.26 3.58 -11.88
C GLU A 100 3.74 3.50 -11.72
N LYS A 101 3.05 4.64 -11.86
CA LYS A 101 1.58 4.73 -11.82
C LYS A 101 0.96 3.90 -12.95
N THR A 102 1.49 4.03 -14.16
CA THR A 102 1.01 3.28 -15.33
C THR A 102 1.17 1.77 -15.14
N ALA A 103 2.32 1.32 -14.66
CA ALA A 103 2.59 -0.09 -14.39
C ALA A 103 1.66 -0.65 -13.31
N ALA A 104 1.46 0.09 -12.21
CA ALA A 104 0.56 -0.28 -11.13
C ALA A 104 -0.89 -0.41 -11.61
N LEU A 105 -1.39 0.54 -12.41
CA LEU A 105 -2.73 0.46 -12.96
C LEU A 105 -2.89 -0.72 -13.94
N ARG A 106 -1.90 -1.00 -14.78
CA ARG A 106 -1.91 -2.18 -15.67
C ARG A 106 -1.96 -3.49 -14.89
N GLN A 107 -1.25 -3.56 -13.77
CA GLN A 107 -1.34 -4.71 -12.86
C GLN A 107 -2.75 -4.86 -12.30
N LEU A 108 -3.39 -3.77 -11.85
CA LEU A 108 -4.76 -3.79 -11.32
C LEU A 108 -5.83 -4.12 -12.38
N GLN A 109 -5.56 -3.91 -13.67
CA GLN A 109 -6.44 -4.41 -14.73
C GLN A 109 -6.52 -5.94 -14.79
N GLN A 110 -5.63 -6.66 -14.11
CA GLN A 110 -5.66 -8.12 -13.99
C GLN A 110 -6.31 -8.60 -12.67
N HIS A 111 -6.80 -7.69 -11.84
CA HIS A 111 -7.39 -8.01 -10.54
C HIS A 111 -8.66 -8.87 -10.68
N GLU A 112 -8.92 -9.79 -9.75
CA GLU A 112 -10.07 -10.72 -9.81
C GLU A 112 -11.42 -9.99 -9.73
N ALA A 113 -11.51 -8.97 -8.86
CA ALA A 113 -12.70 -8.13 -8.75
C ALA A 113 -12.88 -7.20 -9.96
N HIS A 114 -14.05 -7.27 -10.59
CA HIS A 114 -14.38 -6.48 -11.78
C HIS A 114 -14.30 -4.96 -11.56
N ALA A 115 -14.78 -4.47 -10.41
CA ALA A 115 -14.78 -3.05 -10.08
C ALA A 115 -13.37 -2.44 -10.12
N ILE A 116 -12.37 -3.15 -9.61
CA ILE A 116 -10.97 -2.70 -9.59
C ILE A 116 -10.39 -2.67 -11.01
N ARG A 117 -10.67 -3.69 -11.83
CA ARG A 117 -10.21 -3.71 -13.23
C ARG A 117 -10.74 -2.52 -14.04
N VAL A 118 -12.04 -2.25 -13.90
CA VAL A 118 -12.71 -1.14 -14.60
C VAL A 118 -12.12 0.19 -14.15
N ALA A 119 -12.07 0.44 -12.85
CA ALA A 119 -11.55 1.70 -12.31
C ALA A 119 -10.07 1.94 -12.69
N ALA A 120 -9.23 0.89 -12.69
CA ALA A 120 -7.86 0.99 -13.15
C ALA A 120 -7.75 1.30 -14.65
N GLY A 121 -8.60 0.68 -15.48
CA GLY A 121 -8.67 0.95 -16.92
C GLY A 121 -9.11 2.38 -17.25
N GLU A 122 -10.09 2.91 -16.53
CA GLU A 122 -10.54 4.29 -16.70
C GLU A 122 -9.43 5.31 -16.37
N LEU A 123 -8.63 5.06 -15.32
CA LEU A 123 -7.49 5.91 -14.98
C LEU A 123 -6.40 5.87 -16.05
N LEU A 124 -6.12 4.70 -16.62
CA LEU A 124 -5.15 4.56 -17.72
C LEU A 124 -5.60 5.31 -18.98
N ALA A 125 -6.88 5.21 -19.33
CA ALA A 125 -7.43 5.92 -20.48
C ALA A 125 -7.29 7.45 -20.32
N LYS A 126 -7.62 7.97 -19.14
CA LYS A 126 -7.48 9.41 -18.83
C LYS A 126 -6.02 9.90 -18.89
N GLY A 127 -5.06 9.07 -18.49
CA GLY A 127 -3.63 9.41 -18.58
C GLY A 127 -3.16 9.55 -20.03
N ALA A 128 -3.60 8.65 -20.92
CA ALA A 128 -3.24 8.68 -22.33
C ALA A 128 -3.77 9.94 -23.07
N ASP A 129 -4.95 10.43 -22.68
CA ASP A 129 -5.54 11.63 -23.26
C ASP A 129 -4.76 12.92 -22.89
N ASN A 130 -4.12 12.94 -21.71
CA ASN A 130 -3.35 14.10 -21.22
C ASN A 130 -1.97 14.23 -21.89
N ASP A 131 -1.35 13.11 -22.27
CA ASP A 131 -0.05 13.10 -22.97
C ASP A 131 -0.16 13.58 -24.44
N GLY A 132 -1.38 13.61 -25.00
CA GLY A 132 -1.65 14.01 -26.38
C GLY A 132 -1.79 15.51 -26.64
N HIS A 133 -1.70 16.38 -25.61
CA HIS A 133 -1.93 17.83 -25.72
C HIS A 133 -0.65 18.70 -25.72
N SER A 134 0.52 18.09 -25.90
CA SER A 134 1.78 18.82 -26.04
C SER A 134 2.25 18.85 -27.50
N THR A 135 1.71 19.80 -28.28
CA THR A 135 2.28 20.28 -29.55
C THR A 135 2.17 21.79 -29.62
#